data_AF-A0A7Y4W550-F1
#
_entry.id   AF-A0A7Y4W550-F1
#
_cell.length_a   1.000
_cell.length_b   1.000
_cell.length_c   1.000
_cell.angle_alpha   90.00
_cell.angle_beta   90.00
_cell.angle_gamma   90.00
#
_symmetry.space_group_name_H-M   'P 1'
#
loop_
_entity.id
_entity.type
_entity.pdbx_description
1 polymer ?
#
loop_
_entity_poly.entity_id
_entity_poly.type
_entity_poly.pdbx_seq_one_letter_code
_entity_poly.pdbx_strand_id
1 'polypeptide(L)'
;MLFRRFVGLSLDQSIPDHSSLWRFRNLLSEQGRFDRLLTQLNNQLANAGLLIRSGQISIIDASIITAHHNRPNKTALNSLSGFRGPL
;
A
#
# COMPACT_ATOMS: atom_id res chain seq x y z
N MET A 1 5.59 3.07 -20.04
CA MET A 1 7.07 3.01 -20.00
C MET A 1 7.69 3.50 -18.68
N LEU A 2 7.08 4.44 -17.94
CA LEU A 2 7.65 4.98 -16.69
C LEU A 2 7.91 3.93 -15.60
N PHE A 3 7.00 2.96 -15.44
CA PHE A 3 7.13 1.93 -14.39
C PHE A 3 8.37 1.03 -14.57
N ARG A 4 8.65 0.56 -15.79
CA ARG A 4 9.81 -0.31 -16.07
C ARG A 4 11.12 0.35 -15.69
N ARG A 5 11.28 1.64 -16.07
CA ARG A 5 12.45 2.45 -15.71
C ARG A 5 12.53 2.70 -14.21
N PHE A 6 11.39 2.93 -13.56
CA PHE A 6 11.31 3.11 -12.11
C PHE A 6 11.76 1.86 -11.34
N VAL A 7 11.34 0.66 -11.77
CA VAL A 7 11.74 -0.61 -11.12
C VAL A 7 13.02 -1.22 -11.68
N GLY A 8 13.73 -0.52 -12.59
CA GLY A 8 15.00 -0.99 -13.17
C GLY A 8 14.88 -2.24 -14.05
N LEU A 9 13.69 -2.52 -14.60
CA LEU A 9 13.48 -3.66 -15.51
C LEU A 9 13.99 -3.34 -16.91
N SER A 10 14.77 -4.27 -17.47
CA SER A 10 15.28 -4.19 -18.84
C SER A 10 14.18 -4.40 -19.88
N LEU A 11 14.42 -3.99 -21.13
CA LEU A 11 13.42 -4.04 -22.21
C LEU A 11 13.02 -5.46 -22.62
N ASP A 12 13.91 -6.42 -22.40
CA ASP A 12 13.77 -7.86 -22.62
C ASP A 12 13.09 -8.59 -21.46
N GLN A 13 13.00 -7.96 -20.27
CA GLN A 13 12.38 -8.57 -19.11
C GLN A 13 10.85 -8.38 -19.10
N SER A 14 10.14 -9.47 -18.85
CA SER A 14 8.69 -9.47 -18.69
C SER A 14 8.28 -8.67 -17.45
N ILE A 15 7.18 -7.92 -17.56
CA ILE A 15 6.62 -7.19 -16.43
C ILE A 15 5.94 -8.22 -15.53
N PRO A 16 6.32 -8.32 -14.24
CA PRO A 16 5.64 -9.22 -13.31
C PRO A 16 4.17 -8.85 -13.23
N ASP A 17 3.31 -9.84 -13.40
CA ASP A 17 1.87 -9.68 -13.29
C ASP A 17 1.44 -9.63 -11.80
N HIS A 18 0.14 -9.45 -11.58
CA HIS A 18 -0.42 -9.43 -10.23
C HIS A 18 -0.15 -10.74 -9.46
N SER A 19 -0.16 -11.90 -10.13
CA SER A 19 0.08 -13.17 -9.46
C SER A 19 1.54 -13.34 -9.00
N SER A 20 2.50 -12.82 -9.78
CA SER A 20 3.92 -12.79 -9.44
C SER A 20 4.18 -11.96 -8.18
N LEU A 21 3.60 -10.76 -8.09
CA LEU A 21 3.72 -9.90 -6.91
C LEU A 21 3.08 -10.53 -5.66
N TRP A 22 1.92 -11.18 -5.83
CA TRP A 22 1.24 -11.85 -4.73
C TRP A 22 2.07 -13.03 -4.17
N ARG A 23 2.62 -13.88 -5.04
CA ARG A 23 3.49 -14.99 -4.65
C ARG A 23 4.75 -14.50 -3.93
N PHE A 24 5.37 -13.43 -4.43
CA PHE A 24 6.54 -12.82 -3.79
C PHE A 24 6.21 -12.32 -2.38
N ARG A 25 5.08 -11.62 -2.22
CA ARG A 25 4.62 -11.17 -0.90
C ARG A 25 4.41 -12.35 0.05
N ASN A 26 3.70 -13.39 -0.39
CA ASN A 26 3.42 -14.55 0.46
C ASN A 26 4.70 -15.25 0.89
N LEU A 27 5.66 -15.45 -0.02
CA LEU A 27 6.95 -16.05 0.31
C LEU A 27 7.67 -15.26 1.41
N LEU A 28 7.67 -13.92 1.33
CA LEU A 28 8.27 -13.07 2.36
C LEU A 28 7.51 -13.12 3.69
N SER A 29 6.18 -13.22 3.64
CA SER A 29 5.34 -13.35 4.84
C SER A 29 5.53 -14.69 5.53
N GLU A 30 5.57 -15.80 4.78
CA GLU A 30 5.84 -17.15 5.28
C GLU A 30 7.22 -17.24 5.96
N GLN A 31 8.20 -16.51 5.44
CA GLN A 31 9.54 -16.42 6.03
C GLN A 31 9.63 -15.43 7.21
N GLY A 32 8.53 -14.73 7.57
CA GLY A 32 8.53 -13.71 8.62
C GLY A 32 9.39 -12.48 8.31
N ARG A 33 9.75 -12.26 7.05
CA ARG A 33 10.65 -11.17 6.62
C ARG A 33 9.92 -9.95 6.08
N PHE A 34 8.64 -10.12 5.71
CA PHE A 34 7.84 -9.07 5.09
C PHE A 34 7.80 -7.80 5.92
N ASP A 35 7.45 -7.89 7.20
CA ASP A 35 7.33 -6.71 8.07
C ASP A 35 8.65 -5.99 8.25
N ARG A 36 9.75 -6.74 8.48
CA ARG A 36 11.09 -6.16 8.60
C ARG A 36 11.50 -5.43 7.32
N LEU A 37 11.25 -6.04 6.14
CA LEU A 37 11.55 -5.40 4.86
C LEU A 37 10.73 -4.12 4.68
N LEU A 38 9.42 -4.19 4.98
CA LEU A 38 8.52 -3.06 4.85
C LEU A 38 8.91 -1.90 5.78
N THR A 39 9.30 -2.20 7.03
CA THR A 39 9.81 -1.19 7.96
C THR A 39 11.07 -0.51 7.42
N GLN A 40 12.03 -1.27 6.88
CA GLN A 40 13.25 -0.69 6.31
C GLN A 40 12.94 0.19 5.09
N LEU A 41 12.04 -0.25 4.22
CA LEU A 41 11.58 0.54 3.08
C LEU A 41 10.93 1.85 3.54
N ASN A 42 10.00 1.78 4.50
CA ASN A 42 9.34 2.97 5.05
C ASN A 42 10.35 3.94 5.69
N ASN A 43 11.37 3.43 6.38
CA ASN A 43 12.43 4.26 6.94
C ASN A 43 13.24 4.99 5.85
N GLN A 44 13.58 4.29 4.76
CA GLN A 44 14.26 4.90 3.61
C GLN A 44 13.41 5.98 2.95
N LEU A 45 12.13 5.69 2.71
CA LEU A 45 11.19 6.67 2.15
C LEU A 45 11.04 7.88 3.06
N ALA A 46 10.97 7.67 4.37
CA ALA A 46 10.85 8.77 5.30
C ALA A 46 12.13 9.61 5.39
N ASN A 47 13.31 8.98 5.33
CA ASN A 47 14.59 9.69 5.27
C ASN A 47 14.75 10.49 3.98
N ALA A 48 14.16 10.02 2.87
CA ALA A 48 14.11 10.73 1.61
C ALA A 48 13.02 11.83 1.58
N GLY A 49 12.23 12.01 2.65
CA GLY A 49 11.12 12.97 2.69
C GLY A 49 9.92 12.56 1.81
N LEU A 50 9.88 11.31 1.35
CA LEU A 50 8.84 10.76 0.47
C LEU A 50 7.68 10.10 1.23
N LEU A 51 7.76 10.05 2.56
CA LEU A 51 6.71 9.50 3.41
C LEU A 51 6.03 10.64 4.17
N ILE A 52 4.75 10.86 3.89
CA ILE A 52 3.95 11.90 4.54
C ILE A 52 3.69 11.49 5.99
N ARG A 53 4.18 12.29 6.94
CA ARG A 53 3.97 12.05 8.38
C ARG A 53 2.84 12.94 8.90
N SER A 54 2.00 12.38 9.77
CA SER A 54 0.96 13.16 10.45
C SER A 54 1.61 14.32 11.23
N GLY A 55 1.13 15.55 11.02
CA GLY A 55 1.67 16.77 11.63
C GLY A 55 2.63 17.59 10.75
N GLN A 56 3.02 17.11 9.57
CA GLN A 56 3.67 17.95 8.56
C GLN A 56 2.60 18.63 7.70
N ILE A 57 2.77 19.94 7.44
CA ILE A 57 1.95 20.66 6.44
C ILE A 57 2.36 20.11 5.07
N SER A 58 1.60 19.15 4.56
CA SER A 58 1.78 18.55 3.25
C SER A 58 0.59 18.94 2.38
N ILE A 59 0.85 19.69 1.31
CA ILE A 59 -0.17 20.05 0.32
C ILE A 59 -0.18 18.92 -0.70
N ILE A 60 -1.29 18.17 -0.74
CA ILE A 60 -1.47 17.02 -1.63
C ILE A 60 -2.58 17.36 -2.62
N ASP A 61 -2.27 17.36 -3.91
CA ASP A 61 -3.28 17.38 -4.98
C ASP A 61 -3.64 15.93 -5.33
N ALA A 62 -4.78 15.46 -4.81
CA ALA A 62 -5.28 14.11 -5.08
C ALA A 62 -6.80 14.11 -5.19
N SER A 63 -7.30 13.49 -6.25
CA SER A 63 -8.74 13.20 -6.39
C SER A 63 -9.10 11.92 -5.63
N ILE A 64 -10.12 11.99 -4.78
CA ILE A 64 -10.66 10.81 -4.08
C ILE A 64 -11.42 9.96 -5.10
N ILE A 65 -10.98 8.72 -5.32
CA ILE A 65 -11.66 7.75 -6.17
C ILE A 65 -12.26 6.62 -5.35
N THR A 66 -13.44 6.14 -5.74
CA THR A 66 -14.07 4.97 -5.11
C THR A 66 -13.46 3.69 -5.68
N ALA A 67 -13.00 2.80 -4.80
CA ALA A 67 -12.49 1.50 -5.22
C ALA A 67 -13.64 0.60 -5.67
N HIS A 68 -13.55 0.05 -6.89
CA HIS A 68 -14.53 -0.91 -7.43
C HIS A 68 -14.61 -2.21 -6.62
N HIS A 69 -13.50 -2.60 -5.98
CA HIS A 69 -13.43 -3.75 -5.08
C HIS A 69 -12.91 -3.30 -3.72
N ASN A 70 -13.83 -2.97 -2.82
CA ASN A 70 -13.54 -2.76 -1.41
C ASN A 70 -14.11 -3.94 -0.63
N ARG A 71 -13.29 -4.93 -0.28
CA ARG A 71 -13.74 -6.03 0.57
C ARG A 71 -13.94 -5.46 1.99
N PRO A 72 -15.18 -5.47 2.53
CA PRO A 72 -15.41 -4.89 3.83
C PRO A 72 -14.55 -5.58 4.88
N ASN A 73 -13.83 -4.78 5.66
CA ASN A 73 -13.10 -5.27 6.82
C ASN A 73 -14.13 -5.77 7.85
N LYS A 74 -14.15 -7.08 8.11
CA LYS A 74 -15.07 -7.70 9.09
C LYS A 74 -14.95 -7.07 10.49
N THR A 75 -13.80 -6.49 10.82
CA THR A 75 -13.55 -5.78 12.09
C THR A 75 -14.22 -4.40 12.14
N ALA A 76 -14.40 -3.72 11.00
CA ALA A 76 -15.02 -2.39 10.95
C ALA A 76 -16.56 -2.42 10.95
N LEU A 77 -17.18 -3.55 10.60
CA LEU A 77 -18.64 -3.70 10.59
C LEU A 77 -19.23 -3.82 12.01
N ASN A 78 -18.44 -4.25 12.99
CA ASN A 78 -18.91 -4.37 14.38
C ASN A 78 -18.92 -3.03 15.15
N SER A 79 -18.22 -2.00 14.67
CA SER A 79 -18.20 -0.67 15.31
C SER A 79 -19.24 0.30 14.75
N LEU A 80 -19.90 -0.03 13.63
CA LEU A 80 -20.89 0.82 12.97
C LEU A 80 -22.35 0.45 13.33
N SER A 81 -22.59 -0.66 14.02
CA SER A 81 -23.92 -1.04 14.52
C SER A 81 -24.34 -0.28 15.79
N GLY A 82 -23.48 0.59 16.34
CA GLY A 82 -23.74 1.33 17.58
C GLY A 82 -24.21 2.79 17.41
N PHE A 83 -24.17 3.36 16.20
CA PHE A 83 -24.59 4.76 15.98
C PHE A 83 -26.03 4.83 15.47
N ARG A 84 -26.99 4.77 16.39
CA ARG A 84 -28.37 5.23 16.14
C ARG A 84 -28.45 6.70 16.56
N GLY A 85 -28.34 7.62 15.60
CA GLY A 85 -28.59 9.04 15.85
C GLY A 85 -30.07 9.32 16.17
N PRO A 86 -30.40 10.39 16.93
CA PRO A 86 -31.78 10.79 17.17
C PRO A 86 -32.39 11.40 15.90
N LEU A 87 -33.72 11.29 15.78
CA LEU A 87 -34.54 11.89 14.70
C LEU A 87 -34.43 13.41 14.67
#